data_AF-A0A941TLZ9-F1
#
_entry.id   AF-A0A941TLZ9-F1
#
_cell.length_a   1.000
_cell.length_b   1.000
_cell.length_c   1.000
_cell.angle_alpha   90.00
_cell.angle_beta   90.00
_cell.angle_gamma   90.00
#
_symmetry.space_group_name_H-M   'P 1'
#
loop_
_entity.id
_entity.type
_entity.pdbx_description
1 polymer ?
#
loop_
_entity_poly.entity_id
_entity_poly.type
_entity_poly.pdbx_seq_one_letter_code
_entity_poly.pdbx_strand_id
1 'polypeptide(L)'
;MAIDGAIAASCGLEGIRVDQATVEAASEEAVGAFAPDTYRRMIEILCGDEPATVARVTQRVRAMTGNLDAFQLRPGIQDLLQRLAGRDLVLGVTGCSRDRLERAGLDGRLAADIGISPAATIFVGDRLDRDIAPAKAAGMATIRFRSGRWRRQQPRSAAETPDAVVTDVRELEEAIAALLASR
;
A
#
# COMPACT_ATOMS: atom_id res chain seq x y z
N MET A 1 -8.81 7.18 7.33
CA MET A 1 -8.51 7.63 5.94
C MET A 1 -9.82 7.83 5.18
N ALA A 2 -9.83 8.54 4.05
CA ALA A 2 -11.08 8.87 3.32
C ALA A 2 -11.95 7.65 2.99
N ILE A 3 -11.33 6.49 2.72
CA ILE A 3 -12.04 5.21 2.51
C ILE A 3 -12.71 4.69 3.80
N ASP A 4 -12.04 4.80 4.96
CA ASP A 4 -12.59 4.36 6.24
C ASP A 4 -13.85 5.17 6.60
N GLY A 5 -13.82 6.48 6.33
CA GLY A 5 -14.99 7.34 6.47
C GLY A 5 -16.13 6.97 5.51
N ALA A 6 -15.80 6.61 4.27
CA ALA A 6 -16.80 6.14 3.30
C ALA A 6 -17.42 4.79 3.71
N ILE A 7 -16.63 3.87 4.28
CA ILE A 7 -17.12 2.60 4.83
C ILE A 7 -18.09 2.87 5.99
N ALA A 8 -17.66 3.64 6.99
CA ALA A 8 -18.49 3.95 8.15
C ALA A 8 -19.79 4.65 7.76
N ALA A 9 -19.73 5.64 6.87
CA ALA A 9 -20.92 6.33 6.36
C ALA A 9 -21.85 5.39 5.57
N SER A 10 -21.29 4.48 4.76
CA SER A 10 -22.07 3.52 3.98
C SER A 10 -22.76 2.48 4.86
N CYS A 11 -22.09 2.00 5.91
CA CYS A 11 -22.68 1.13 6.92
C CYS A 11 -23.79 1.84 7.70
N GLY A 12 -23.59 3.13 8.05
CA GLY A 12 -24.60 3.93 8.74
C GLY A 12 -25.91 4.06 7.96
N LEU A 13 -25.85 4.14 6.63
CA LEU A 13 -27.03 4.15 5.75
C LEU A 13 -27.79 2.82 5.70
N GLU A 14 -27.16 1.72 6.15
CA GLU A 14 -27.80 0.41 6.33
C GLU A 14 -28.24 0.20 7.79
N GLY A 15 -28.19 1.23 8.63
CA GLY A 15 -28.55 1.16 10.05
C GLY A 15 -27.47 0.55 10.95
N ILE A 16 -26.26 0.33 10.42
CA ILE A 16 -25.14 -0.25 11.18
C ILE A 16 -24.33 0.88 11.81
N ARG A 17 -24.25 0.90 13.14
CA ARG A 17 -23.40 1.86 13.86
C ARG A 17 -21.94 1.42 13.75
N VAL A 18 -21.13 2.24 13.09
CA VAL A 18 -19.69 2.03 12.93
C VAL A 18 -18.94 3.24 13.49
N ASP A 19 -18.20 3.03 14.58
CA ASP A 19 -17.30 4.03 15.14
C ASP A 19 -15.84 3.74 14.75
N GLN A 20 -14.93 4.64 15.16
CA GLN A 20 -13.51 4.51 14.83
C GLN A 20 -12.90 3.21 15.39
N ALA A 21 -13.24 2.82 16.62
CA ALA A 21 -12.70 1.61 17.24
C ALA A 21 -13.13 0.35 16.46
N THR A 22 -14.38 0.31 16.02
CA THR A 22 -14.92 -0.80 15.21
C THR A 22 -14.23 -0.89 13.84
N VAL A 23 -13.97 0.26 13.21
CA VAL A 23 -13.21 0.31 11.95
C VAL A 23 -11.78 -0.18 12.13
N GLU A 24 -11.12 0.25 13.22
CA GLU A 24 -9.75 -0.18 13.52
C GLU A 24 -9.67 -1.69 13.78
N ALA A 25 -10.60 -2.24 14.56
CA ALA A 25 -10.70 -3.67 14.80
C ALA A 25 -10.93 -4.47 13.51
N ALA A 26 -11.89 -4.05 12.68
CA ALA A 26 -12.16 -4.69 11.39
C ALA A 26 -10.95 -4.61 10.45
N SER A 27 -10.21 -3.49 10.46
CA SER A 27 -8.98 -3.35 9.70
C SER A 27 -7.87 -4.26 10.21
N GLU A 28 -7.70 -4.39 11.53
CA GLU A 28 -6.70 -5.26 12.14
C GLU A 28 -6.97 -6.73 11.81
N GLU A 29 -8.23 -7.16 11.92
CA GLU A 29 -8.64 -8.51 11.54
C GLU A 29 -8.40 -8.76 10.05
N ALA A 30 -8.85 -7.85 9.17
CA ALA A 30 -8.69 -8.02 7.72
C ALA A 30 -7.21 -8.09 7.30
N VAL A 31 -6.34 -7.30 7.92
CA VAL A 31 -4.89 -7.33 7.70
C VAL A 31 -4.27 -8.60 8.27
N GLY A 32 -4.65 -9.00 9.49
CA GLY A 32 -4.17 -10.22 10.15
C GLY A 32 -4.58 -11.50 9.42
N ALA A 33 -5.75 -11.49 8.77
CA ALA A 33 -6.24 -12.57 7.92
C ALA A 33 -5.58 -12.58 6.53
N PHE A 34 -4.72 -11.61 6.20
CA PHE A 34 -4.13 -11.46 4.86
C PHE A 34 -5.21 -11.40 3.76
N ALA A 35 -6.31 -10.70 4.02
CA ALA A 35 -7.42 -10.61 3.08
C ALA A 35 -6.93 -10.06 1.73
N PRO A 36 -7.20 -10.73 0.59
CA PRO A 36 -6.80 -10.25 -0.72
C PRO A 36 -7.26 -8.80 -0.93
N ASP A 37 -8.55 -8.56 -0.74
CA ASP A 37 -9.12 -7.21 -0.67
C ASP A 37 -9.43 -6.85 0.79
N THR A 38 -8.55 -6.06 1.40
CA THR A 38 -8.66 -5.64 2.80
C THR A 38 -9.92 -4.80 3.05
N TYR A 39 -10.32 -3.94 2.10
CA TYR A 39 -11.50 -3.09 2.26
C TYR A 39 -12.79 -3.90 2.16
N ARG A 40 -12.83 -4.84 1.21
CA ARG A 40 -13.93 -5.78 1.10
C ARG A 40 -14.11 -6.60 2.37
N ARG A 41 -13.02 -7.15 2.93
CA ARG A 41 -13.10 -7.93 4.18
C ARG A 41 -13.55 -7.08 5.36
N MET A 42 -13.11 -5.83 5.47
CA MET A 42 -13.64 -4.91 6.49
C MET A 42 -15.14 -4.71 6.36
N ILE A 43 -15.65 -4.51 5.14
CA ILE A 43 -17.09 -4.35 4.90
C ILE A 43 -17.85 -5.62 5.32
N GLU A 44 -17.31 -6.80 5.00
CA GLU A 44 -17.87 -8.09 5.42
C GLU A 44 -17.97 -8.18 6.95
N ILE A 45 -16.89 -7.91 7.67
CA ILE A 45 -16.86 -7.91 9.15
C ILE A 45 -17.89 -6.93 9.72
N LEU A 46 -17.90 -5.69 9.23
CA LEU A 46 -18.78 -4.63 9.73
C LEU A 46 -20.26 -4.88 9.45
N CYS A 47 -20.57 -5.61 8.38
CA CYS A 47 -21.93 -5.96 7.99
C CYS A 47 -22.37 -7.34 8.51
N GLY A 48 -21.57 -8.01 9.34
CA GLY A 48 -21.87 -9.34 9.87
C GLY A 48 -21.96 -10.42 8.80
N ASP A 49 -21.17 -10.28 7.73
CA ASP A 49 -21.12 -11.18 6.56
C ASP A 49 -22.47 -11.36 5.82
N GLU A 50 -23.47 -10.49 6.05
CA GLU A 50 -24.76 -10.57 5.36
C GLU A 50 -24.63 -10.15 3.87
N PRO A 51 -24.82 -11.07 2.90
CA PRO A 51 -24.41 -10.82 1.52
C PRO A 51 -25.06 -9.61 0.85
N ALA A 52 -26.36 -9.36 1.11
CA ALA A 52 -27.07 -8.27 0.47
C ALA A 52 -26.60 -6.90 0.98
N THR A 53 -26.42 -6.75 2.29
CA THR A 53 -25.91 -5.54 2.94
C THR A 53 -24.47 -5.29 2.53
N VAL A 54 -23.64 -6.32 2.56
CA VAL A 54 -22.25 -6.26 2.11
C VAL A 54 -22.16 -5.78 0.64
N ALA A 55 -23.03 -6.27 -0.25
CA ALA A 55 -23.09 -5.81 -1.64
C ALA A 55 -23.47 -4.33 -1.76
N ARG A 56 -24.52 -3.89 -1.04
CA ARG A 56 -24.97 -2.48 -1.03
C ARG A 56 -23.91 -1.53 -0.49
N VAL A 57 -23.30 -1.87 0.65
CA VAL A 57 -22.20 -1.08 1.25
C VAL A 57 -21.01 -1.03 0.30
N THR A 58 -20.61 -2.15 -0.30
CA THR A 58 -19.49 -2.18 -1.26
C THR A 58 -19.76 -1.28 -2.47
N GLN A 59 -20.95 -1.35 -3.05
CA GLN A 59 -21.33 -0.50 -4.18
C GLN A 59 -21.29 0.99 -3.79
N ARG A 60 -21.80 1.33 -2.60
CA ARG A 60 -21.82 2.71 -2.11
C ARG A 60 -20.42 3.25 -1.81
N VAL A 61 -19.59 2.46 -1.14
CA VAL A 61 -18.18 2.80 -0.90
C VAL A 61 -17.48 3.07 -2.23
N ARG A 62 -17.64 2.21 -3.24
CA ARG A 62 -17.07 2.43 -4.57
C ARG A 62 -17.57 3.73 -5.22
N ALA A 63 -18.86 4.07 -5.08
CA ALA A 63 -19.39 5.32 -5.61
C ALA A 63 -18.82 6.55 -4.87
N MET A 64 -18.64 6.45 -3.55
CA MET A 64 -18.06 7.53 -2.74
C MET A 64 -16.56 7.70 -2.97
N THR A 65 -15.83 6.60 -3.17
CA THR A 65 -14.36 6.58 -3.25
C THR A 65 -13.82 6.57 -4.67
N GLY A 66 -14.66 6.27 -5.67
CA GLY A 66 -14.26 6.21 -7.09
C GLY A 66 -13.66 7.52 -7.60
N ASN A 67 -14.06 8.65 -7.00
CA ASN A 67 -13.52 9.98 -7.27
C ASN A 67 -12.66 10.55 -6.13
N LEU A 68 -12.38 9.78 -5.07
CA LEU A 68 -11.55 10.27 -3.97
C LEU A 68 -10.10 10.34 -4.42
N ASP A 69 -9.77 11.56 -4.84
CA ASP A 69 -8.49 11.99 -5.33
C ASP A 69 -7.47 12.24 -4.20
N ALA A 70 -7.46 11.35 -3.21
CA ALA A 70 -6.63 11.50 -2.02
C ALA A 70 -5.19 10.99 -2.23
N PHE A 71 -4.63 11.18 -3.43
CA PHE A 71 -3.22 10.88 -3.64
C PHE A 71 -2.38 12.03 -3.10
N GLN A 72 -1.67 11.77 -2.01
CA GLN A 72 -0.72 12.69 -1.42
C GLN A 72 0.59 11.97 -1.20
N LEU A 73 1.69 12.60 -1.62
CA LEU A 73 3.02 12.11 -1.28
C LEU A 73 3.26 12.30 0.21
N ARG A 74 3.91 11.31 0.82
CA ARG A 74 4.39 11.46 2.20
C ARG A 74 5.45 12.56 2.23
N PRO A 75 5.52 13.35 3.33
CA PRO A 75 6.58 14.32 3.51
C PRO A 75 7.96 13.70 3.27
N GLY A 76 8.80 14.37 2.49
CA GLY A 76 10.17 13.95 2.16
C GLY A 76 10.30 12.93 1.01
N ILE A 77 9.23 12.25 0.58
CA ILE A 77 9.32 11.29 -0.53
C ILE A 77 9.68 11.98 -1.83
N GLN A 78 9.10 13.15 -2.11
CA GLN A 78 9.43 13.91 -3.31
C GLN A 78 10.92 14.24 -3.39
N ASP A 79 11.50 14.75 -2.31
CA ASP A 79 12.92 15.11 -2.27
C ASP A 79 13.82 13.88 -2.38
N LEU A 80 13.43 12.76 -1.77
CA LEU A 80 14.14 11.48 -1.92
C LEU A 80 14.13 11.01 -3.38
N LEU A 81 12.97 11.01 -4.04
CA LEU A 81 12.86 10.63 -5.45
C LEU A 81 13.71 11.54 -6.34
N GLN A 82 13.79 12.84 -6.04
CA GLN A 82 14.66 13.77 -6.75
C GLN A 82 16.14 13.42 -6.59
N ARG A 83 16.60 13.09 -5.37
CA ARG A 83 17.98 12.68 -5.11
C ARG A 83 18.32 11.36 -5.80
N LEU A 84 17.41 10.39 -5.78
CA LEU A 84 17.62 9.10 -6.41
C LEU A 84 17.63 9.20 -7.95
N ALA A 85 16.78 10.05 -8.53
CA ALA A 85 16.76 10.31 -9.98
C ALA A 85 18.04 11.01 -10.48
N GLY A 86 18.79 11.68 -9.59
CA GLY A 86 20.10 12.24 -9.89
C GLY A 86 21.24 11.21 -9.85
N ARG A 87 20.95 9.95 -9.53
CA ARG A 87 21.91 8.83 -9.56
C ARG A 87 21.67 8.00 -10.83
N ASP A 88 22.57 7.05 -11.09
CA ASP A 88 22.43 6.08 -12.18
C ASP A 88 21.43 4.96 -11.80
N LEU A 89 20.20 5.36 -11.48
CA LEU A 89 19.11 4.48 -11.06
C LEU A 89 17.89 4.72 -11.94
N VAL A 90 17.23 3.62 -12.32
CA VAL A 90 15.89 3.67 -12.91
C VAL A 90 14.87 3.57 -11.79
N LEU A 91 14.04 4.59 -11.64
CA LEU A 91 12.93 4.59 -10.70
C LEU A 91 11.65 4.21 -11.44
N GLY A 92 10.81 3.39 -10.84
CA GLY A 92 9.49 3.11 -11.39
C GLY A 92 8.48 2.75 -10.32
N VAL A 93 7.24 2.56 -10.76
CA VAL A 93 6.08 2.46 -9.87
C VAL A 93 5.08 1.45 -10.42
N THR A 94 4.52 0.64 -9.52
CA THR A 94 3.48 -0.34 -9.84
C THR A 94 2.17 0.05 -9.17
N GLY A 95 1.03 -0.37 -9.73
CA GLY A 95 -0.29 -0.14 -9.13
C GLY A 95 -0.73 1.34 -9.05
N CYS A 96 -0.05 2.24 -9.77
CA CYS A 96 -0.38 3.65 -9.84
C CYS A 96 -0.72 4.04 -11.29
N SER A 97 -1.82 4.77 -11.51
CA SER A 97 -2.18 5.25 -12.85
C SER A 97 -1.30 6.43 -13.28
N ARG A 98 -1.07 6.58 -14.60
CA ARG A 98 -0.30 7.70 -15.15
C ARG A 98 -0.89 9.06 -14.74
N ASP A 99 -2.21 9.23 -14.87
CA ASP A 99 -2.91 10.47 -14.46
C ASP A 99 -2.65 10.85 -13.00
N ARG A 100 -2.45 9.87 -12.13
CA ARG A 100 -2.12 10.10 -10.72
C ARG A 100 -0.67 10.54 -10.53
N LEU A 101 0.26 10.00 -11.32
CA LEU A 101 1.66 10.43 -11.33
C LEU A 101 1.82 11.83 -11.89
N GLU A 102 1.14 12.16 -13.00
CA GLU A 102 1.16 13.48 -13.63
C GLU A 102 0.69 14.57 -12.66
N ARG A 103 -0.44 14.36 -12.00
CA ARG A 103 -0.98 15.31 -11.01
C ARG A 103 -0.08 15.48 -9.78
N ALA A 104 0.76 14.49 -9.50
CA ALA A 104 1.76 14.56 -8.45
C ALA A 104 3.13 15.09 -8.92
N GLY A 105 3.29 15.40 -10.21
CA GLY A 105 4.56 15.85 -10.80
C GLY A 105 5.65 14.77 -10.82
N LEU A 106 5.27 13.49 -10.96
CA LEU A 106 6.17 12.33 -10.93
C LEU A 106 6.26 11.55 -12.25
N ASP A 107 5.43 11.88 -13.23
CA ASP A 107 5.33 11.23 -14.55
C ASP A 107 6.66 11.21 -15.32
N GLY A 108 7.47 12.26 -15.22
CA GLY A 108 8.80 12.32 -15.84
C GLY A 108 9.92 11.63 -15.05
N ARG A 109 9.64 11.10 -13.85
CA ARG A 109 10.65 10.55 -12.91
C ARG A 109 10.48 9.07 -12.64
N LEU A 110 9.27 8.53 -12.82
CA LEU A 110 8.93 7.15 -12.55
C LEU A 110 8.51 6.45 -13.84
N ALA A 111 9.25 5.42 -14.23
CA ALA A 111 8.86 4.54 -15.33
C ALA A 111 7.71 3.61 -14.90
N ALA A 112 6.72 3.44 -15.77
CA ALA A 112 5.66 2.44 -15.57
C ALA A 112 6.18 1.01 -15.86
N ASP A 113 7.03 0.88 -16.89
CA ASP A 113 7.68 -0.38 -17.25
C ASP A 113 9.19 -0.26 -17.01
N ILE A 114 9.70 -1.11 -16.12
CA ILE A 114 11.12 -1.17 -15.79
C ILE A 114 11.70 -2.40 -16.47
N GLY A 115 12.47 -2.20 -17.54
CA GLY A 115 13.18 -3.27 -18.26
C GLY A 115 14.44 -3.80 -17.55
N ILE A 116 14.52 -3.63 -16.22
CA ILE A 116 15.68 -4.00 -15.41
C ILE A 116 15.46 -5.41 -14.85
N SER A 117 16.54 -6.19 -14.83
CA SER A 117 16.51 -7.54 -14.26
C SER A 117 16.05 -7.48 -12.78
N PRO A 118 15.23 -8.43 -12.32
CA PRO A 118 14.85 -8.51 -10.91
C PRO A 118 16.04 -8.51 -9.95
N ALA A 119 17.13 -9.20 -10.32
CA ALA A 119 18.35 -9.26 -9.51
C ALA A 119 19.07 -7.91 -9.35
N ALA A 120 18.78 -6.92 -10.21
CA ALA A 120 19.30 -5.57 -10.13
C ALA A 120 18.25 -4.57 -9.58
N THR A 121 17.13 -5.06 -9.04
CA THR A 121 16.00 -4.24 -8.61
C THR A 121 15.81 -4.30 -7.09
N ILE A 122 15.51 -3.15 -6.49
CA ILE A 122 15.01 -3.03 -5.12
C ILE A 122 13.52 -2.68 -5.18
N PHE A 123 12.67 -3.54 -4.63
CA PHE A 123 11.24 -3.29 -4.51
C PHE A 123 10.91 -2.70 -3.13
N VAL A 124 10.17 -1.59 -3.12
CA VAL A 124 9.70 -0.93 -1.89
C VAL A 124 8.18 -1.01 -1.84
N GLY A 125 7.65 -1.61 -0.79
CA GLY A 125 6.20 -1.72 -0.57
C GLY A 125 5.86 -1.79 0.92
N ASP A 126 4.58 -1.77 1.27
CA ASP A 126 4.12 -1.79 2.66
C ASP A 126 3.51 -3.13 3.09
N ARG A 127 3.07 -3.92 2.10
CA ARG A 127 2.26 -5.13 2.30
C ARG A 127 3.06 -6.40 2.01
N LEU A 128 3.10 -7.31 2.97
CA LEU A 128 3.99 -8.47 2.92
C LEU A 128 3.64 -9.47 1.82
N ASP A 129 2.36 -9.76 1.63
CA ASP A 129 1.87 -10.75 0.67
C ASP A 129 1.78 -10.26 -0.77
N ARG A 130 1.65 -8.94 -0.97
CA ARG A 130 1.48 -8.34 -2.30
C ARG A 130 2.71 -7.65 -2.83
N ASP A 131 3.58 -7.17 -1.95
CA ASP A 131 4.78 -6.45 -2.35
C ASP A 131 6.02 -7.31 -2.09
N ILE A 132 6.22 -7.72 -0.84
CA ILE A 132 7.47 -8.34 -0.39
C ILE A 132 7.62 -9.77 -0.95
N ALA A 133 6.66 -10.64 -0.68
CA ALA A 133 6.73 -12.04 -1.11
C ALA A 133 6.89 -12.22 -2.63
N PRO A 134 6.09 -11.56 -3.49
CA PRO A 134 6.25 -11.71 -4.94
C PRO A 134 7.55 -11.06 -5.46
N ALA A 135 7.96 -9.90 -4.94
CA ALA A 135 9.22 -9.29 -5.36
C ALA A 135 10.43 -10.18 -5.00
N LYS A 136 10.42 -10.77 -3.81
CA LYS A 136 11.45 -11.71 -3.37
C LYS A 136 11.46 -12.99 -4.20
N ALA A 137 10.28 -13.53 -4.51
CA ALA A 137 10.16 -14.69 -5.40
C ALA A 137 10.69 -14.40 -6.82
N ALA A 138 10.60 -13.15 -7.29
CA ALA A 138 11.21 -12.72 -8.54
C ALA A 138 12.73 -12.52 -8.46
N GLY A 139 13.33 -12.52 -7.26
CA GLY A 139 14.77 -12.31 -7.04
C GLY A 139 15.19 -10.87 -6.75
N MET A 140 14.23 -9.98 -6.45
CA MET A 140 14.50 -8.58 -6.08
C MET A 140 14.96 -8.45 -4.64
N ALA A 141 15.74 -7.40 -4.34
CA ALA A 141 15.86 -6.92 -2.95
C ALA A 141 14.54 -6.29 -2.51
N THR A 142 14.22 -6.36 -1.24
CA THR A 142 12.93 -5.92 -0.70
C THR A 142 13.07 -5.03 0.52
N ILE A 143 12.44 -3.86 0.48
CA ILE A 143 12.30 -2.97 1.63
C ILE A 143 10.82 -2.87 1.98
N ARG A 144 10.48 -3.20 3.22
CA ARG A 144 9.14 -2.94 3.75
C ARG A 144 9.08 -1.57 4.40
N PHE A 145 8.26 -0.68 3.84
CA PHE A 145 7.89 0.57 4.48
C PHE A 145 6.71 0.34 5.43
N ARG A 146 6.94 0.34 6.74
CA ARG A 146 5.92 0.14 7.78
C ARG A 146 5.04 1.37 7.94
N SER A 147 4.11 1.53 7.01
CA SER A 147 3.14 2.63 7.04
C SER A 147 1.69 2.16 6.89
N GLY A 148 0.76 3.07 7.13
CA GLY A 148 -0.66 2.83 6.89
C GLY A 148 -1.25 1.69 7.73
N ARG A 149 -2.22 0.98 7.15
CA ARG A 149 -2.95 -0.11 7.81
C ARG A 149 -2.12 -1.39 7.96
N TRP A 150 -1.18 -1.62 7.04
CA TRP A 150 -0.35 -2.84 7.04
C TRP A 150 0.88 -2.73 7.94
N ARG A 151 1.13 -1.59 8.62
CA ARG A 151 2.31 -1.35 9.47
C ARG A 151 2.60 -2.41 10.55
N ARG A 152 1.56 -3.12 11.00
CA ARG A 152 1.63 -4.19 12.03
C ARG A 152 1.51 -5.61 11.47
N GLN A 153 1.35 -5.79 10.16
CA GLN A 153 1.30 -7.12 9.55
C GLN A 153 2.59 -7.87 9.90
N GLN A 154 2.49 -9.14 10.31
CA GLN A 154 3.66 -9.94 10.68
C GLN A 154 3.94 -10.97 9.59
N PRO A 155 5.21 -11.21 9.19
CA PRO A 155 5.55 -12.26 8.25
C PRO A 155 5.12 -13.62 8.78
N ARG A 156 4.49 -14.43 7.92
CA ARG A 156 4.12 -15.83 8.20
C ARG A 156 5.17 -16.82 7.73
N SER A 157 6.07 -16.38 6.85
CA SER A 157 7.11 -17.21 6.24
C SER A 157 8.33 -16.39 5.86
N ALA A 158 9.43 -17.07 5.54
CA ALA A 158 10.66 -16.43 5.06
C ALA A 158 10.47 -15.68 3.72
N ALA A 159 9.49 -16.09 2.90
CA ALA A 159 9.13 -15.38 1.67
C ALA A 159 8.58 -13.99 1.97
N GLU A 160 7.88 -13.83 3.09
CA GLU A 160 7.30 -12.55 3.53
C GLU A 160 8.26 -11.71 4.39
N THR A 161 9.45 -12.23 4.71
CA THR A 161 10.46 -11.48 5.47
C THR A 161 11.23 -10.56 4.53
N PRO A 162 11.12 -9.23 4.64
CA PRO A 162 11.84 -8.30 3.79
C PRO A 162 13.33 -8.25 4.15
N ASP A 163 14.16 -7.76 3.24
CA ASP A 163 15.61 -7.58 3.48
C ASP A 163 15.89 -6.38 4.39
N ALA A 164 15.04 -5.34 4.31
CA ALA A 164 15.05 -4.21 5.24
C ALA A 164 13.63 -3.79 5.64
N VAL A 165 13.52 -3.18 6.81
CA VAL A 165 12.27 -2.64 7.34
C VAL A 165 12.51 -1.20 7.75
N VAL A 166 11.69 -0.29 7.25
CA VAL A 166 11.84 1.16 7.48
C VAL A 166 10.50 1.77 7.90
N THR A 167 10.55 2.86 8.65
CA THR A 167 9.37 3.56 9.18
C THR A 167 9.27 4.99 8.68
N ASP A 168 10.37 5.56 8.19
CA ASP A 168 10.44 6.91 7.65
C ASP A 168 11.29 7.01 6.38
N VAL A 169 11.35 8.21 5.80
CA VAL A 169 12.07 8.50 4.55
C VAL A 169 13.58 8.42 4.71
N ARG A 170 14.11 8.78 5.88
CA ARG A 170 15.55 8.75 6.16
C ARG A 170 16.04 7.30 6.23
N GLU A 171 15.33 6.47 6.99
CA GLU A 171 15.60 5.03 7.06
C GLU A 171 15.46 4.36 5.68
N LEU A 172 14.49 4.79 4.87
CA LEU A 172 14.35 4.32 3.49
C LEU A 172 15.60 4.64 2.65
N GLU A 173 16.11 5.87 2.70
CA GLU A 173 17.30 6.28 1.97
C GLU A 173 18.55 5.50 2.42
N GLU A 174 18.73 5.32 3.73
CA GLU A 174 19.81 4.53 4.32
C GLU A 174 19.74 3.05 3.87
N ALA A 175 18.55 2.46 3.88
CA ALA A 175 18.34 1.07 3.45
C ALA A 175 18.60 0.89 1.95
N ILE A 176 18.18 1.83 1.10
CA ILE A 176 18.48 1.82 -0.34
C ILE A 176 20.00 1.87 -0.54
N ALA A 177 20.70 2.78 0.14
CA ALA A 177 22.15 2.90 0.01
C ALA A 177 22.88 1.61 0.44
N ALA A 178 22.48 0.99 1.55
CA ALA A 178 23.08 -0.25 2.03
C ALA A 178 22.88 -1.43 1.06
N LEU A 179 21.67 -1.56 0.49
CA LEU A 179 21.38 -2.62 -0.49
C LEU A 179 22.08 -2.41 -1.82
N LEU A 180 22.27 -1.17 -2.25
CA LEU A 180 23.07 -0.85 -3.45
C LEU A 180 24.56 -1.15 -3.23
N ALA A 181 25.11 -0.88 -2.04
CA ALA A 181 26.52 -1.17 -1.73
C ALA A 181 26.84 -2.68 -1.61
N SER A 182 25.81 -3.51 -1.45
CA SER A 182 25.94 -4.97 -1.30
C SER A 182 25.78 -5.74 -2.62
N ARG A 183 25.70 -5.03 -3.75
CA ARG A 183 25.45 -5.55 -5.11
C ARG A 183 26.51 -5.03 -6.07
#